data_AF-A0A350CR15-F1
#
_entry.id   AF-A0A350CR15-F1
#
_cell.length_a   1.000
_cell.length_b   1.000
_cell.length_c   1.000
_cell.angle_alpha   90.00
_cell.angle_beta   90.00
_cell.angle_gamma   90.00
#
_symmetry.space_group_name_H-M   'P 1'
#
loop_
_entity.id
_entity.type
_entity.pdbx_description
1 polymer ?
#
loop_
_entity_poly.entity_id
_entity_poly.type
_entity_poly.pdbx_seq_one_letter_code
_entity_poly.pdbx_strand_id
1 'polypeptide(L)'
;MNDMTQDLRTQTLSLVTNQPAAGATAPVTALISAWLGSLDEEDLAGTTPEALAPVLWDGFTQAAKRAGQGCQIAQMRYTDTRGGIATALLILNDDMPYLVDSFVMALRKERVLAAGVMNAVLPVERDASGQVTNVGTAGAPLESYVLVLLNDELAFEELDKLTARIRMVANDAAVVHRDAIAMGDRMTEVAAAAAAAGTPAGQEVAAFLEWAKNEGFEPFGYAYYVVQPGQDELARDIPSRIGVLKDTAHPVYGTCLANIPGELKTLAGRAETLSIVKADVEGTLHRDQPLDFIGVRNTDAQGNILGEHCFVGLFTRAATSTPLARQR
;
A
#
# COMPACT_ATOMS: atom_id res chain seq x y z
N MET A 1 9.86 -29.79 -20.00
CA MET A 1 8.99 -28.61 -19.82
C MET A 1 9.82 -27.35 -19.59
N ASN A 2 10.91 -27.40 -18.82
CA ASN A 2 11.87 -26.27 -18.68
C ASN A 2 12.47 -25.75 -20.01
N ASP A 3 12.73 -26.62 -21.00
CA ASP A 3 13.29 -26.18 -22.30
C ASP A 3 12.38 -25.23 -23.08
N MET A 4 11.05 -25.36 -22.97
CA MET A 4 10.11 -24.54 -23.76
C MET A 4 9.83 -23.17 -23.11
N THR A 5 10.13 -23.00 -21.82
CA THR A 5 9.85 -21.76 -21.08
C THR A 5 11.10 -20.90 -20.91
N GLN A 6 12.29 -21.52 -20.76
CA GLN A 6 13.58 -20.84 -20.91
C GLN A 6 13.73 -20.20 -22.31
N ASP A 7 13.04 -20.81 -23.29
CA ASP A 7 12.85 -20.30 -24.65
C ASP A 7 12.01 -19.01 -24.66
N LEU A 8 10.88 -18.92 -23.94
CA LEU A 8 10.02 -17.71 -23.94
C LEU A 8 10.75 -16.45 -23.48
N ARG A 9 11.51 -16.53 -22.38
CA ARG A 9 12.30 -15.39 -21.87
C ARG A 9 13.33 -14.94 -22.91
N THR A 10 14.06 -15.90 -23.47
CA THR A 10 15.13 -15.66 -24.43
C THR A 10 14.59 -15.11 -25.76
N GLN A 11 13.47 -15.64 -26.24
CA GLN A 11 12.76 -15.16 -27.42
C GLN A 11 12.22 -13.74 -27.20
N THR A 12 11.60 -13.46 -26.05
CA THR A 12 11.09 -12.12 -25.72
C THR A 12 12.23 -11.11 -25.70
N LEU A 13 13.35 -11.44 -25.03
CA LEU A 13 14.52 -10.56 -24.98
C LEU A 13 15.15 -10.37 -26.37
N SER A 14 15.20 -11.41 -27.20
CA SER A 14 15.67 -11.31 -28.58
C SER A 14 14.80 -10.35 -29.40
N LEU A 15 13.47 -10.44 -29.30
CA LEU A 15 12.54 -9.53 -29.97
C LEU A 15 12.69 -8.09 -29.48
N VAL A 16 12.85 -7.88 -28.17
CA VAL A 16 13.12 -6.57 -27.56
C VAL A 16 14.42 -5.97 -28.11
N THR A 17 15.49 -6.77 -28.21
CA THR A 17 16.81 -6.28 -28.65
C THR A 17 16.87 -6.02 -30.17
N ASN A 18 16.03 -6.72 -30.95
CA ASN A 18 15.93 -6.56 -32.39
C ASN A 18 14.96 -5.46 -32.84
N GLN A 19 14.24 -4.79 -31.91
CA GLN A 19 13.39 -3.66 -32.29
C GLN A 19 14.24 -2.49 -32.80
N PRO A 20 13.90 -1.89 -33.96
CA PRO A 20 14.64 -0.76 -34.50
C PRO A 20 14.32 0.49 -33.66
N ALA A 21 15.31 1.06 -32.96
CA ALA A 21 15.09 2.33 -32.27
C ALA A 21 16.29 3.27 -32.25
N ALA A 22 15.99 4.53 -32.57
CA ALA A 22 16.86 5.68 -32.40
C ALA A 22 16.89 6.11 -30.91
N GLY A 23 18.07 6.04 -30.28
CA GLY A 23 18.41 6.72 -29.02
C GLY A 23 17.83 6.12 -27.72
N ALA A 24 18.66 6.03 -26.68
CA ALA A 24 18.37 5.52 -25.32
C ALA A 24 18.10 4.00 -25.16
N THR A 25 18.65 3.16 -26.05
CA THR A 25 18.40 1.72 -26.08
C THR A 25 19.02 0.93 -24.91
N ALA A 26 20.26 1.26 -24.50
CA ALA A 26 20.98 0.42 -23.53
C ALA A 26 20.34 0.35 -22.13
N PRO A 27 19.89 1.45 -21.50
CA PRO A 27 19.23 1.39 -20.19
C PRO A 27 17.87 0.67 -20.24
N VAL A 28 17.09 0.85 -21.32
CA VAL A 28 15.79 0.19 -21.50
C VAL A 28 15.99 -1.32 -21.62
N THR A 29 16.91 -1.78 -22.47
CA THR A 29 17.23 -3.21 -22.59
C THR A 29 17.75 -3.78 -21.27
N ALA A 30 18.56 -3.04 -20.52
CA ALA A 30 19.05 -3.47 -19.20
C ALA A 30 17.91 -3.65 -18.19
N LEU A 31 16.95 -2.71 -18.13
CA LEU A 31 15.77 -2.84 -17.27
C LEU A 31 14.94 -4.07 -17.66
N ILE A 32 14.63 -4.23 -18.95
CA ILE A 32 13.81 -5.35 -19.44
C ILE A 32 14.51 -6.68 -19.17
N SER A 33 15.82 -6.76 -19.43
CA SER A 33 16.61 -7.97 -19.18
C SER A 33 16.65 -8.33 -17.69
N ALA A 34 16.82 -7.33 -16.81
CA ALA A 34 16.80 -7.56 -15.37
C ALA A 34 15.41 -8.00 -14.90
N TRP A 35 14.36 -7.32 -15.35
CA TRP A 35 12.97 -7.64 -15.02
C TRP A 35 12.58 -9.05 -15.46
N LEU A 36 12.80 -9.40 -16.73
CA LEU A 36 12.54 -10.74 -17.26
C LEU A 36 13.37 -11.81 -16.53
N GLY A 37 14.62 -11.48 -16.16
CA GLY A 37 15.50 -12.37 -15.41
C GLY A 37 15.04 -12.63 -13.97
N SER A 38 14.22 -11.75 -13.40
CA SER A 38 13.66 -11.89 -12.05
C SER A 38 12.33 -12.66 -12.00
N LEU A 39 11.67 -12.87 -13.14
CA LEU A 39 10.41 -13.61 -13.20
C LEU A 39 10.65 -15.12 -13.24
N ASP A 40 9.74 -15.86 -12.61
CA ASP A 40 9.71 -17.31 -12.72
C ASP A 40 9.07 -17.74 -14.06
N GLU A 41 9.27 -19.00 -14.43
CA GLU A 41 8.73 -19.57 -15.67
C GLU A 41 7.19 -19.53 -15.72
N GLU A 42 6.54 -19.72 -14.57
CA GLU A 42 5.08 -19.72 -14.44
C GLU A 42 4.47 -18.33 -14.64
N ASP A 43 5.20 -17.26 -14.35
CA ASP A 43 4.75 -15.87 -14.52
C ASP A 43 4.56 -15.50 -16.00
N LEU A 44 5.37 -16.10 -16.88
CA LEU A 44 5.30 -15.90 -18.33
C LEU A 44 4.29 -16.84 -18.99
N ALA A 45 3.79 -17.86 -18.27
CA ALA A 45 2.85 -18.82 -18.81
C ALA A 45 1.53 -18.11 -19.19
N GLY A 46 1.06 -18.32 -20.42
CA GLY A 46 -0.13 -17.67 -20.95
C GLY A 46 0.13 -16.33 -21.67
N THR A 47 1.39 -15.90 -21.77
CA THR A 47 1.83 -14.82 -22.67
C THR A 47 2.56 -15.39 -23.90
N THR A 48 2.79 -14.56 -24.92
CA THR A 48 3.72 -14.90 -26.01
C THR A 48 4.79 -13.82 -26.17
N PRO A 49 6.00 -14.18 -26.62
CA PRO A 49 7.07 -13.21 -26.85
C PRO A 49 6.67 -12.05 -27.78
N GLU A 50 5.88 -12.34 -28.81
CA GLU A 50 5.40 -11.36 -29.79
C GLU A 50 4.40 -10.37 -29.19
N ALA A 51 3.56 -10.84 -28.26
CA ALA A 51 2.62 -9.99 -27.53
C ALA A 51 3.34 -9.14 -26.47
N LEU A 52 4.32 -9.73 -25.78
CA LEU A 52 4.96 -9.13 -24.62
C LEU A 52 6.09 -8.15 -24.99
N ALA A 53 6.91 -8.46 -26.02
CA ALA A 53 8.06 -7.64 -26.37
C ALA A 53 7.73 -6.17 -26.69
N PRO A 54 6.68 -5.84 -27.48
CA PRO A 54 6.30 -4.45 -27.73
C PRO A 54 5.84 -3.71 -26.46
N VAL A 55 5.11 -4.42 -25.57
CA VAL A 55 4.61 -3.88 -24.30
C VAL A 55 5.76 -3.54 -23.36
N LEU A 56 6.73 -4.46 -23.24
CA LEU A 56 7.92 -4.24 -22.45
C LEU A 56 8.75 -3.09 -23.02
N TRP A 57 8.95 -3.05 -24.33
CA TRP A 57 9.72 -1.97 -24.95
C TRP A 57 9.11 -0.59 -24.68
N ASP A 58 7.82 -0.40 -24.97
CA ASP A 58 7.14 0.88 -24.77
C ASP A 58 7.07 1.25 -23.27
N GLY A 59 6.62 0.32 -22.43
CA GLY A 59 6.50 0.53 -20.99
C GLY A 59 7.82 0.90 -20.33
N PHE A 60 8.89 0.14 -20.60
CA PHE A 60 10.21 0.42 -20.02
C PHE A 60 10.91 1.62 -20.66
N THR A 61 10.59 1.99 -21.89
CA THR A 61 11.04 3.27 -22.47
C THR A 61 10.46 4.44 -21.68
N GLN A 62 9.17 4.39 -21.35
CA GLN A 62 8.53 5.39 -20.49
C GLN A 62 9.08 5.36 -19.05
N ALA A 63 9.38 4.17 -18.51
CA ALA A 63 9.92 4.01 -17.15
C ALA A 63 11.43 4.35 -17.04
N ALA A 64 12.16 4.42 -18.15
CA ALA A 64 13.58 4.77 -18.18
C ALA A 64 13.85 6.19 -17.66
N LYS A 65 12.85 7.07 -17.69
CA LYS A 65 12.90 8.38 -17.04
C LYS A 65 11.75 8.54 -16.05
N ARG A 66 12.08 8.80 -14.78
CA ARG A 66 11.08 9.19 -13.78
C ARG A 66 10.71 10.66 -13.94
N ALA A 67 9.41 10.95 -13.99
CA ALA A 67 8.90 12.31 -14.06
C ALA A 67 8.81 13.01 -12.68
N GLY A 68 8.91 12.25 -11.58
CA GLY A 68 8.80 12.77 -10.22
C GLY A 68 8.88 11.66 -9.17
N GLN A 69 8.50 12.01 -7.94
CA GLN A 69 8.37 11.04 -6.83
C GLN A 69 7.01 10.33 -6.88
N GLY A 70 6.97 9.13 -6.32
CA GLY A 70 5.76 8.31 -6.23
C GLY A 70 5.49 7.45 -7.46
N CYS A 71 4.25 6.99 -7.58
CA CYS A 71 3.81 6.06 -8.61
C CYS A 71 3.87 6.67 -10.01
N GLN A 72 4.52 6.00 -10.95
CA GLN A 72 4.48 6.29 -12.38
C GLN A 72 3.81 5.12 -13.09
N ILE A 73 2.92 5.40 -14.04
CA ILE A 73 2.18 4.37 -14.79
C ILE A 73 2.40 4.65 -16.27
N ALA A 74 3.07 3.74 -16.95
CA ALA A 74 3.06 3.70 -18.40
C ALA A 74 1.81 2.94 -18.85
N GLN A 75 1.12 3.49 -19.85
CA GLN A 75 -0.10 2.92 -20.40
C GLN A 75 0.21 2.47 -21.82
N MET A 76 -0.08 1.20 -22.12
CA MET A 76 0.19 0.60 -23.43
C MET A 76 -1.06 -0.10 -23.93
N ARG A 77 -1.11 -0.32 -25.25
CA ARG A 77 -2.04 -1.28 -25.87
C ARG A 77 -1.25 -2.51 -26.28
N TYR A 78 -1.85 -3.68 -26.17
CA TYR A 78 -1.23 -4.93 -26.58
C TYR A 78 -2.22 -5.84 -27.29
N THR A 79 -1.69 -6.72 -28.13
CA THR A 79 -2.46 -7.77 -28.78
C THR A 79 -2.44 -9.00 -27.87
N ASP A 80 -3.60 -9.44 -27.40
CA ASP A 80 -3.72 -10.64 -26.56
C ASP A 80 -3.43 -11.92 -27.35
N THR A 81 -3.35 -13.05 -26.66
CA THR A 81 -3.05 -14.36 -27.27
C THR A 81 -4.14 -14.86 -28.23
N ARG A 82 -5.30 -14.19 -28.27
CA ARG A 82 -6.43 -14.49 -29.17
C ARG A 82 -6.49 -13.50 -30.35
N GLY A 83 -5.57 -12.55 -30.44
CA GLY A 83 -5.52 -11.53 -31.49
C GLY A 83 -6.43 -10.32 -31.24
N GLY A 84 -7.03 -10.19 -30.05
CA GLY A 84 -7.78 -9.02 -29.63
C GLY A 84 -6.86 -7.91 -29.12
N ILE A 85 -7.33 -6.67 -29.13
CA ILE A 85 -6.60 -5.55 -28.51
C ILE A 85 -7.05 -5.41 -27.06
N ALA A 86 -6.09 -5.22 -26.17
CA ALA A 86 -6.30 -5.01 -24.75
C ALA A 86 -5.34 -3.94 -24.19
N THR A 87 -5.57 -3.52 -22.96
CA THR A 87 -4.76 -2.52 -22.26
C THR A 87 -3.70 -3.19 -21.38
N ALA A 88 -2.50 -2.61 -21.33
CA ALA A 88 -1.44 -2.99 -20.39
C ALA A 88 -0.96 -1.77 -19.59
N LEU A 89 -0.60 -2.00 -18.33
CA LEU A 89 -0.05 -0.97 -17.44
C LEU A 89 1.29 -1.44 -16.90
N LEU A 90 2.34 -0.62 -17.02
CA LEU A 90 3.57 -0.80 -16.26
C LEU A 90 3.61 0.21 -15.13
N ILE A 91 3.47 -0.28 -13.90
CA ILE A 91 3.41 0.52 -12.69
C ILE A 91 4.79 0.51 -12.04
N LEU A 92 5.42 1.68 -11.94
CA LEU A 92 6.72 1.91 -11.33
C LEU A 92 6.54 2.62 -9.99
N ASN A 93 7.12 2.07 -8.92
CA ASN A 93 7.20 2.68 -7.60
C ASN A 93 8.59 2.48 -6.98
N ASP A 94 8.88 3.23 -5.93
CA ASP A 94 9.90 2.81 -4.97
C ASP A 94 9.44 1.50 -4.31
N ASP A 95 10.37 0.60 -4.00
CA ASP A 95 10.01 -0.65 -3.34
C ASP A 95 9.50 -0.41 -1.92
N MET A 96 8.32 -0.94 -1.62
CA MET A 96 7.68 -0.86 -0.32
C MET A 96 6.65 -1.97 -0.14
N PRO A 97 6.26 -2.30 1.11
CA PRO A 97 5.28 -3.36 1.37
C PRO A 97 3.94 -3.16 0.66
N TYR A 98 3.24 -4.27 0.42
CA TYR A 98 1.82 -4.33 0.02
C TYR A 98 1.47 -3.91 -1.41
N LEU A 99 2.40 -3.42 -2.22
CA LEU A 99 2.10 -2.86 -3.55
C LEU A 99 1.25 -3.77 -4.45
N VAL A 100 1.72 -4.99 -4.74
CA VAL A 100 1.10 -5.87 -5.73
C VAL A 100 -0.34 -6.24 -5.34
N ASP A 101 -0.55 -6.74 -4.13
CA ASP A 101 -1.89 -7.12 -3.67
C ASP A 101 -2.85 -5.93 -3.64
N SER A 102 -2.34 -4.75 -3.28
CA SER A 102 -3.14 -3.52 -3.26
C SER A 102 -3.54 -3.07 -4.66
N PHE A 103 -2.67 -3.24 -5.68
CA PHE A 103 -3.04 -3.00 -7.06
C PHE A 103 -4.08 -4.01 -7.56
N VAL A 104 -3.92 -5.30 -7.25
CA VAL A 104 -4.92 -6.33 -7.61
C VAL A 104 -6.27 -6.04 -6.93
N MET A 105 -6.27 -5.51 -5.72
CA MET A 105 -7.49 -5.03 -5.06
C MET A 105 -8.09 -3.80 -5.77
N ALA A 106 -7.25 -2.84 -6.18
CA ALA A 106 -7.70 -1.66 -6.94
C ALA A 106 -8.41 -2.05 -8.24
N LEU A 107 -7.84 -2.99 -9.00
CA LEU A 107 -8.47 -3.54 -10.21
C LEU A 107 -9.85 -4.13 -9.90
N ARG A 108 -9.94 -4.96 -8.85
CA ARG A 108 -11.21 -5.59 -8.42
C ARG A 108 -12.27 -4.56 -8.04
N LYS A 109 -11.90 -3.50 -7.32
CA LYS A 109 -12.82 -2.41 -6.94
C LYS A 109 -13.36 -1.65 -8.14
N GLU A 110 -12.54 -1.49 -9.19
CA GLU A 110 -12.96 -0.92 -10.47
C GLU A 110 -13.60 -1.93 -11.43
N ARG A 111 -13.79 -3.19 -10.99
CA ARG A 111 -14.36 -4.31 -11.77
C ARG A 111 -13.58 -4.63 -13.05
N VAL A 112 -12.28 -4.38 -13.03
CA VAL A 112 -11.36 -4.67 -14.13
C VAL A 112 -10.68 -6.02 -13.87
N LEU A 113 -10.65 -6.89 -14.88
CA LEU A 113 -9.99 -8.19 -14.81
C LEU A 113 -8.60 -8.13 -15.44
N ALA A 114 -7.60 -8.57 -14.68
CA ALA A 114 -6.26 -8.80 -15.23
C ALA A 114 -6.18 -10.16 -15.92
N ALA A 115 -5.58 -10.19 -17.10
CA ALA A 115 -5.08 -11.39 -17.76
C ALA A 115 -3.80 -11.92 -17.10
N GLY A 116 -2.98 -11.02 -16.56
CA GLY A 116 -1.74 -11.36 -15.88
C GLY A 116 -1.19 -10.20 -15.06
N VAL A 117 -0.55 -10.52 -13.93
CA VAL A 117 0.13 -9.56 -13.07
C VAL A 117 1.51 -10.13 -12.78
N MET A 118 2.55 -9.47 -13.27
CA MET A 118 3.95 -9.88 -13.11
C MET A 118 4.68 -8.75 -12.43
N ASN A 119 5.53 -9.05 -11.45
CA ASN A 119 6.29 -8.02 -10.75
C ASN A 119 7.74 -8.41 -10.50
N ALA A 120 8.61 -7.42 -10.49
CA ALA A 120 9.98 -7.57 -10.02
C ALA A 120 10.42 -6.34 -9.24
N VAL A 121 11.32 -6.55 -8.29
CA VAL A 121 12.01 -5.48 -7.55
C VAL A 121 13.43 -5.42 -8.07
N LEU A 122 13.81 -4.26 -8.61
CA LEU A 122 15.09 -4.07 -9.28
C LEU A 122 15.92 -3.00 -8.57
N PRO A 123 17.22 -3.23 -8.31
CA PRO A 123 18.13 -2.16 -7.92
C PRO A 123 18.45 -1.27 -9.14
N VAL A 124 18.10 0.02 -9.07
CA VAL A 124 18.21 0.96 -10.18
C VAL A 124 18.85 2.27 -9.73
N GLU A 125 19.88 2.71 -10.44
CA GLU A 125 20.49 4.02 -10.25
C GLU A 125 19.95 4.99 -11.31
N ARG A 126 19.63 6.21 -10.87
CA ARG A 126 19.15 7.30 -11.73
C ARG A 126 19.97 8.56 -11.50
N ASP A 127 20.12 9.34 -12.56
CA ASP A 127 20.72 10.67 -12.46
C ASP A 127 19.74 11.70 -11.87
N ALA A 128 20.21 12.94 -11.69
CA ALA A 128 19.40 14.03 -11.15
C ALA A 128 18.20 14.43 -12.03
N SER A 129 18.16 13.99 -13.30
CA SER A 129 17.03 14.18 -14.22
C SER A 129 16.01 13.03 -14.19
N GLY A 130 16.26 12.01 -13.37
CA GLY A 130 15.44 10.80 -13.24
C GLY A 130 15.73 9.74 -14.30
N GLN A 131 16.75 9.92 -15.13
CA GLN A 131 17.14 8.98 -16.18
C GLN A 131 17.92 7.81 -15.59
N VAL A 132 17.58 6.58 -15.97
CA VAL A 132 18.35 5.38 -15.57
C VAL A 132 19.77 5.45 -16.10
N THR A 133 20.72 5.25 -15.19
CA THR A 133 22.16 5.17 -15.50
C THR A 133 22.68 3.73 -15.37
N ASN A 134 22.22 2.97 -14.38
CA ASN A 134 22.58 1.56 -14.17
C ASN A 134 21.41 0.74 -13.61
N VAL A 135 21.44 -0.57 -13.85
CA VAL A 135 20.48 -1.55 -13.35
C VAL A 135 21.27 -2.75 -12.81
N GLY A 136 20.88 -3.28 -11.66
CA GLY A 136 21.54 -4.46 -11.08
C GLY A 136 22.69 -4.15 -10.11
N THR A 137 23.02 -2.88 -9.87
CA THR A 137 24.09 -2.50 -8.94
C THR A 137 23.71 -2.84 -7.50
N ALA A 138 24.51 -3.67 -6.83
CA ALA A 138 24.28 -4.03 -5.44
C ALA A 138 24.27 -2.78 -4.53
N GLY A 139 23.22 -2.63 -3.72
CA GLY A 139 23.05 -1.50 -2.81
C GLY A 139 22.43 -0.25 -3.45
N ALA A 140 22.12 -0.26 -4.75
CA ALA A 140 21.32 0.80 -5.36
C ALA A 140 19.87 0.79 -4.81
N PRO A 141 19.17 1.94 -4.86
CA PRO A 141 17.76 2.03 -4.48
C PRO A 141 16.91 0.98 -5.21
N LEU A 142 15.99 0.35 -4.49
CA LEU A 142 15.08 -0.65 -5.03
C LEU A 142 13.83 0.01 -5.61
N GLU A 143 13.47 -0.41 -6.81
CA GLU A 143 12.27 0.02 -7.52
C GLU A 143 11.37 -1.20 -7.80
N SER A 144 10.08 -1.08 -7.53
CA SER A 144 9.06 -2.08 -7.83
C SER A 144 8.45 -1.81 -9.20
N TYR A 145 8.53 -2.80 -10.09
CA TYR A 145 7.96 -2.78 -11.43
C TYR A 145 6.87 -3.83 -11.53
N VAL A 146 5.61 -3.40 -11.66
CA VAL A 146 4.45 -4.29 -11.79
C VAL A 146 3.85 -4.12 -13.18
N LEU A 147 3.96 -5.13 -14.02
CA LEU A 147 3.27 -5.23 -15.29
C LEU A 147 1.90 -5.87 -15.07
N VAL A 148 0.85 -5.15 -15.46
CA VAL A 148 -0.53 -5.61 -15.42
C VAL A 148 -1.05 -5.69 -16.85
N LEU A 149 -1.39 -6.89 -17.30
CA LEU A 149 -2.08 -7.14 -18.57
C LEU A 149 -3.58 -7.24 -18.28
N LEU A 150 -4.42 -6.44 -18.94
CA LEU A 150 -5.88 -6.48 -18.77
C LEU A 150 -6.51 -7.40 -19.81
N ASN A 151 -7.69 -7.97 -19.49
CA ASN A 151 -8.42 -8.83 -20.44
C ASN A 151 -9.05 -8.05 -21.60
N ASP A 152 -9.33 -6.77 -21.39
CA ASP A 152 -10.08 -5.91 -22.29
C ASP A 152 -9.32 -4.62 -22.58
N GLU A 153 -9.66 -3.98 -23.70
CA GLU A 153 -9.26 -2.61 -23.97
C GLU A 153 -10.19 -1.67 -23.19
N LEU A 154 -9.61 -0.82 -22.33
CA LEU A 154 -10.38 0.16 -21.57
C LEU A 154 -10.57 1.45 -22.36
N ALA A 155 -11.77 2.04 -22.27
CA ALA A 155 -11.99 3.39 -22.74
C ALA A 155 -11.22 4.40 -21.87
N PHE A 156 -11.00 5.61 -22.42
CA PHE A 156 -10.22 6.65 -21.74
C PHE A 156 -10.70 6.94 -20.30
N GLU A 157 -12.02 7.08 -20.09
CA GLU A 157 -12.58 7.39 -18.77
C GLU A 157 -12.37 6.25 -17.76
N GLU A 158 -12.49 5.00 -18.19
CA GLU A 158 -12.27 3.82 -17.35
C GLU A 158 -10.79 3.68 -16.98
N LEU A 159 -9.91 3.93 -17.95
CA LEU A 159 -8.46 3.90 -17.77
C LEU A 159 -7.98 5.04 -16.85
N ASP A 160 -8.50 6.25 -17.02
CA ASP A 160 -8.19 7.39 -16.15
C ASP A 160 -8.62 7.11 -14.72
N LYS A 161 -9.85 6.58 -14.53
CA LYS A 161 -10.35 6.18 -13.21
C LYS A 161 -9.49 5.09 -12.56
N LEU A 162 -9.13 4.03 -13.30
CA LEU A 162 -8.29 2.94 -12.79
C LEU A 162 -6.90 3.45 -12.40
N THR A 163 -6.28 4.27 -13.26
CA THR A 163 -4.93 4.77 -12.99
C THR A 163 -4.91 5.79 -11.84
N ALA A 164 -5.94 6.62 -11.70
CA ALA A 164 -6.14 7.47 -10.52
C ALA A 164 -6.26 6.63 -9.24
N ARG A 165 -7.03 5.53 -9.28
CA ARG A 165 -7.17 4.61 -8.15
C ARG A 165 -5.85 3.94 -7.79
N ILE A 166 -5.07 3.47 -8.76
CA ILE A 166 -3.75 2.86 -8.54
C ILE A 166 -2.78 3.88 -7.92
N ARG A 167 -2.77 5.13 -8.39
CA ARG A 167 -1.95 6.20 -7.80
C ARG A 167 -2.32 6.51 -6.36
N MET A 168 -3.61 6.57 -6.05
CA MET A 168 -4.11 6.75 -4.68
C MET A 168 -3.60 5.61 -3.77
N VAL A 169 -3.79 4.36 -4.19
CA VAL A 169 -3.34 3.18 -3.43
C VAL A 169 -1.82 3.17 -3.22
N ALA A 170 -1.04 3.50 -4.26
CA ALA A 170 0.42 3.60 -4.13
C ALA A 170 0.83 4.71 -3.14
N ASN A 171 0.13 5.85 -3.16
CA ASN A 171 0.37 6.93 -2.20
C ASN A 171 0.02 6.52 -0.77
N ASP A 172 -1.07 5.76 -0.58
CA ASP A 172 -1.42 5.21 0.73
C ASP A 172 -0.31 4.32 1.27
N ALA A 173 0.22 3.40 0.44
CA ALA A 173 1.33 2.54 0.81
C ALA A 173 2.58 3.36 1.19
N ALA A 174 2.90 4.41 0.41
CA ALA A 174 4.01 5.31 0.70
C ALA A 174 3.84 6.05 2.03
N VAL A 175 2.63 6.55 2.30
CA VAL A 175 2.31 7.26 3.55
C VAL A 175 2.41 6.34 4.76
N VAL A 176 1.83 5.14 4.68
CA VAL A 176 1.89 4.14 5.75
C VAL A 176 3.32 3.70 6.00
N HIS A 177 4.08 3.40 4.95
CA HIS A 177 5.47 2.99 5.07
C HIS A 177 6.35 4.09 5.69
N ARG A 178 6.24 5.33 5.20
CA ARG A 178 7.00 6.47 5.72
C ARG A 178 6.71 6.74 7.19
N ASP A 179 5.43 6.66 7.59
CA ASP A 179 4.99 7.04 8.93
C ASP A 179 4.95 5.86 9.91
N ALA A 180 5.37 4.65 9.51
CA ALA A 180 5.29 3.43 10.33
C ALA A 180 5.96 3.60 11.70
N ILE A 181 7.17 4.17 11.73
CA ILE A 181 7.91 4.43 12.98
C ILE A 181 7.13 5.41 13.86
N ALA A 182 6.66 6.53 13.31
CA ALA A 182 5.92 7.54 14.07
C ALA A 182 4.61 7.00 14.67
N MET A 183 3.93 6.09 13.96
CA MET A 183 2.74 5.41 14.50
C MET A 183 3.09 4.44 15.63
N GLY A 184 4.18 3.68 15.49
CA GLY A 184 4.67 2.77 16.54
C GLY A 184 5.19 3.52 17.77
N ASP A 185 5.86 4.66 17.60
CA ASP A 185 6.28 5.53 18.70
C ASP A 185 5.07 6.08 19.44
N ARG A 186 4.02 6.49 18.71
CA ARG A 186 2.77 6.94 19.32
C ARG A 186 2.09 5.84 20.13
N MET A 187 2.04 4.60 19.64
CA MET A 187 1.54 3.46 20.44
C MET A 187 2.34 3.28 21.72
N THR A 188 3.67 3.43 21.64
CA THR A 188 4.59 3.32 22.79
C THR A 188 4.30 4.40 23.84
N GLU A 189 4.12 5.66 23.40
CA GLU A 189 3.78 6.78 24.28
C GLU A 189 2.44 6.55 25.00
N VAL A 190 1.41 6.09 24.26
CA VAL A 190 0.09 5.82 24.84
C VAL A 190 0.15 4.64 25.82
N ALA A 191 0.92 3.59 25.51
CA ALA A 191 1.13 2.46 26.41
C ALA A 191 1.81 2.90 27.72
N ALA A 192 2.87 3.71 27.63
CA ALA A 192 3.57 4.23 28.80
C ALA A 192 2.67 5.12 29.67
N ALA A 193 1.86 5.99 29.05
CA ALA A 193 0.90 6.83 29.76
C ALA A 193 -0.17 6.00 30.49
N ALA A 194 -0.69 4.95 29.84
CA ALA A 194 -1.66 4.04 30.45
C ALA A 194 -1.05 3.28 31.64
N ALA A 195 0.18 2.76 31.50
CA ALA A 195 0.89 2.08 32.59
C ALA A 195 1.17 3.00 33.79
N ALA A 196 1.50 4.27 33.54
CA ALA A 196 1.81 5.25 34.58
C ALA A 196 0.62 5.56 35.50
N ALA A 197 -0.62 5.29 35.08
CA ALA A 197 -1.80 5.39 35.95
C ALA A 197 -1.76 4.38 37.13
N GLY A 198 -0.93 3.33 37.04
CA GLY A 198 -0.74 2.35 38.13
C GLY A 198 -1.96 1.45 38.39
N THR A 199 -2.93 1.41 37.48
CA THR A 199 -4.14 0.59 37.60
C THR A 199 -3.98 -0.74 36.83
N PRO A 200 -4.68 -1.82 37.24
CA PRO A 200 -4.68 -3.06 36.47
C PRO A 200 -5.11 -2.85 35.00
N ALA A 201 -6.16 -2.04 34.78
CA ALA A 201 -6.61 -1.69 33.43
C ALA A 201 -5.54 -0.96 32.62
N GLY A 202 -4.80 -0.03 33.23
CA GLY A 202 -3.70 0.68 32.57
C GLY A 202 -2.56 -0.24 32.13
N GLN A 203 -2.24 -1.25 32.96
CA GLN A 203 -1.25 -2.28 32.62
C GLN A 203 -1.73 -3.19 31.49
N GLU A 204 -3.02 -3.57 31.47
CA GLU A 204 -3.60 -4.36 30.38
C GLU A 204 -3.58 -3.58 29.04
N VAL A 205 -3.92 -2.29 29.06
CA VAL A 205 -3.81 -1.42 27.88
C VAL A 205 -2.38 -1.34 27.38
N ALA A 206 -1.42 -1.14 28.29
CA ALA A 206 -0.01 -1.06 27.93
C ALA A 206 0.49 -2.36 27.28
N ALA A 207 0.18 -3.51 27.89
CA ALA A 207 0.54 -4.82 27.36
C ALA A 207 -0.10 -5.08 25.98
N PHE A 208 -1.37 -4.71 25.80
CA PHE A 208 -2.04 -4.85 24.51
C PHE A 208 -1.39 -3.98 23.42
N LEU A 209 -1.09 -2.71 23.70
CA LEU A 209 -0.48 -1.81 22.72
C LEU A 209 0.94 -2.21 22.38
N GLU A 210 1.71 -2.73 23.35
CA GLU A 210 3.03 -3.31 23.11
C GLU A 210 2.95 -4.50 22.16
N TRP A 211 2.03 -5.44 22.41
CA TRP A 211 1.76 -6.54 21.51
C TRP A 211 1.31 -6.08 20.12
N ALA A 212 0.38 -5.13 20.05
CA ALA A 212 -0.16 -4.60 18.81
C ALA A 212 0.94 -3.98 17.93
N LYS A 213 1.81 -3.18 18.53
CA LYS A 213 2.96 -2.56 17.85
C LYS A 213 3.93 -3.58 17.27
N ASN A 214 4.22 -4.65 18.00
CA ASN A 214 5.31 -5.57 17.65
C ASN A 214 4.87 -6.67 16.67
N GLU A 215 3.64 -7.17 16.77
CA GLU A 215 3.19 -8.31 15.97
C GLU A 215 1.67 -8.37 15.73
N GLY A 216 0.88 -7.66 16.53
CA GLY A 216 -0.57 -7.80 16.52
C GLY A 216 -1.28 -6.97 15.45
N PHE A 217 -0.73 -5.80 15.10
CA PHE A 217 -1.47 -4.79 14.36
C PHE A 217 -0.58 -4.03 13.36
N GLU A 218 -1.11 -3.79 12.17
CA GLU A 218 -0.50 -3.00 11.12
C GLU A 218 -1.19 -1.62 11.08
N PRO A 219 -0.61 -0.58 11.72
CA PRO A 219 -1.24 0.73 11.76
C PRO A 219 -1.12 1.43 10.41
N PHE A 220 -2.24 1.97 9.93
CA PHE A 220 -2.31 2.79 8.73
C PHE A 220 -2.42 4.28 9.07
N GLY A 221 -2.98 4.61 10.24
CA GLY A 221 -3.07 5.99 10.69
C GLY A 221 -3.33 6.13 12.19
N TYR A 222 -3.05 7.33 12.68
CA TYR A 222 -3.36 7.75 14.05
C TYR A 222 -3.91 9.18 14.07
N ALA A 223 -4.82 9.44 15.01
CA ALA A 223 -5.23 10.80 15.39
C ALA A 223 -5.60 10.84 16.87
N TYR A 224 -5.38 11.98 17.52
CA TYR A 224 -5.95 12.27 18.82
C TYR A 224 -7.27 13.02 18.66
N TYR A 225 -8.24 12.68 19.51
CA TYR A 225 -9.52 13.36 19.60
C TYR A 225 -9.64 13.97 20.98
N VAL A 226 -9.82 15.29 21.04
CA VAL A 226 -9.73 16.07 22.27
C VAL A 226 -11.11 16.55 22.70
N VAL A 227 -11.35 16.58 24.01
CA VAL A 227 -12.52 17.25 24.59
C VAL A 227 -12.41 18.75 24.37
N GLN A 228 -13.42 19.35 23.74
CA GLN A 228 -13.51 20.81 23.63
C GLN A 228 -14.39 21.41 24.74
N PRO A 229 -14.00 22.55 25.34
CA PRO A 229 -14.81 23.21 26.36
C PRO A 229 -16.23 23.48 25.88
N GLY A 230 -17.22 22.98 26.63
CA GLY A 230 -18.64 23.19 26.36
C GLY A 230 -19.21 22.39 25.19
N GLN A 231 -18.45 21.44 24.62
CA GLN A 231 -18.92 20.51 23.60
C GLN A 231 -19.15 19.13 24.21
N ASP A 232 -20.21 18.46 23.76
CA ASP A 232 -20.54 17.09 24.17
C ASP A 232 -19.92 16.03 23.24
N GLU A 233 -19.13 16.45 22.24
CA GLU A 233 -18.44 15.60 21.27
C GLU A 233 -16.95 15.91 21.20
N LEU A 234 -16.13 14.88 20.97
CA LEU A 234 -14.70 15.03 20.74
C LEU A 234 -14.40 15.65 19.37
N ALA A 235 -13.42 16.56 19.32
CA ALA A 235 -12.92 17.12 18.07
C ALA A 235 -11.57 16.48 17.69
N ARG A 236 -11.38 16.19 16.40
CA ARG A 236 -10.09 15.69 15.91
C ARG A 236 -9.02 16.76 16.07
N ASP A 237 -7.92 16.44 16.73
CA ASP A 237 -6.75 17.30 16.86
C ASP A 237 -5.91 17.26 15.57
N ILE A 238 -6.07 18.28 14.72
CA ILE A 238 -5.50 18.34 13.37
C ILE A 238 -3.96 18.16 13.33
N PRO A 239 -3.16 18.75 14.24
CA PRO A 239 -1.72 18.53 14.29
C PRO A 239 -1.30 17.11 14.69
N SER A 240 -2.15 16.35 15.39
CA SER A 240 -1.79 15.00 15.88
C SER A 240 -1.76 13.90 14.81
N ARG A 241 -2.28 14.18 13.61
CA ARG A 241 -2.59 13.15 12.62
C ARG A 241 -1.32 12.54 12.01
N ILE A 242 -1.29 11.22 11.92
CA ILE A 242 -0.19 10.43 11.35
C ILE A 242 -0.75 9.45 10.33
N GLY A 243 0.04 9.11 9.30
CA GLY A 243 -0.35 8.14 8.28
C GLY A 243 -1.50 8.64 7.43
N VAL A 244 -2.38 7.73 7.03
CA VAL A 244 -3.47 8.02 6.09
C VAL A 244 -4.50 9.04 6.61
N LEU A 245 -4.53 9.29 7.93
CA LEU A 245 -5.43 10.27 8.54
C LEU A 245 -4.94 11.73 8.39
N LYS A 246 -3.72 11.96 7.89
CA LYS A 246 -3.18 13.31 7.64
C LYS A 246 -3.98 14.09 6.60
N ASP A 247 -4.41 13.42 5.53
CA ASP A 247 -5.16 14.05 4.44
C ASP A 247 -6.67 13.96 4.68
N THR A 248 -7.27 15.09 5.06
CA THR A 248 -8.74 15.20 5.24
C THR A 248 -9.52 15.28 3.93
N ALA A 249 -8.85 15.50 2.79
CA ALA A 249 -9.46 15.44 1.47
C ALA A 249 -9.37 14.04 0.85
N HIS A 250 -8.74 13.08 1.52
CA HIS A 250 -8.57 11.73 1.01
C HIS A 250 -9.94 11.07 0.76
N PRO A 251 -10.19 10.48 -0.43
CA PRO A 251 -11.51 9.99 -0.81
C PRO A 251 -12.03 8.82 0.05
N VAL A 252 -11.12 8.04 0.64
CA VAL A 252 -11.44 6.97 1.62
C VAL A 252 -11.29 7.47 3.06
N TYR A 253 -10.07 7.87 3.44
CA TYR A 253 -9.73 8.17 4.83
C TYR A 253 -10.12 9.55 5.35
N GLY A 254 -10.54 10.50 4.50
CA GLY A 254 -10.89 11.86 4.92
C GLY A 254 -12.02 11.88 5.96
N THR A 255 -13.00 10.98 5.80
CA THR A 255 -14.13 10.78 6.71
C THR A 255 -13.96 9.58 7.64
N CYS A 256 -12.82 8.89 7.61
CA CYS A 256 -12.57 7.75 8.50
C CYS A 256 -12.77 8.19 9.95
N LEU A 257 -13.43 7.36 10.77
CA LEU A 257 -13.80 7.63 12.16
C LEU A 257 -14.98 8.60 12.36
N ALA A 258 -15.67 9.03 11.30
CA ALA A 258 -16.83 9.92 11.45
C ALA A 258 -17.99 9.23 12.19
N ASN A 259 -18.13 7.91 12.03
CA ASN A 259 -19.19 7.14 12.68
C ASN A 259 -18.78 6.49 14.02
N ILE A 260 -17.53 6.69 14.47
CA ILE A 260 -17.12 6.19 15.78
C ILE A 260 -17.63 7.17 16.83
N PRO A 261 -18.40 6.72 17.85
CA PRO A 261 -19.02 7.62 18.81
C PRO A 261 -18.00 8.51 19.51
N GLY A 262 -17.95 9.78 19.10
CA GLY A 262 -17.18 10.85 19.75
C GLY A 262 -17.94 11.52 20.90
N GLU A 263 -19.20 11.13 21.14
CA GLU A 263 -20.02 11.66 22.23
C GLU A 263 -19.41 11.33 23.59
N LEU A 264 -19.15 12.35 24.40
CA LEU A 264 -18.52 12.21 25.73
C LEU A 264 -19.32 11.29 26.65
N LYS A 265 -20.65 11.32 26.57
CA LYS A 265 -21.53 10.42 27.34
C LYS A 265 -21.32 8.96 26.97
N THR A 266 -21.22 8.69 25.67
CA THR A 266 -20.98 7.34 25.15
C THR A 266 -19.59 6.85 25.54
N LEU A 267 -18.56 7.70 25.43
CA LEU A 267 -17.21 7.39 25.92
C LEU A 267 -17.19 7.13 27.43
N ALA A 268 -17.81 8.00 28.23
CA ALA A 268 -17.87 7.89 29.69
C ALA A 268 -18.57 6.60 30.16
N GLY A 269 -19.57 6.15 29.42
CA GLY A 269 -20.31 4.92 29.73
C GLY A 269 -19.56 3.62 29.42
N ARG A 270 -18.45 3.63 28.67
CA ARG A 270 -17.70 2.39 28.38
C ARG A 270 -17.02 1.89 29.67
N ALA A 271 -17.12 0.60 29.96
CA ALA A 271 -16.47 0.00 31.13
C ALA A 271 -14.95 -0.03 30.99
N GLU A 272 -14.46 -0.36 29.79
CA GLU A 272 -13.04 -0.52 29.50
C GLU A 272 -12.39 0.77 29.01
N THR A 273 -11.10 0.93 29.32
CA THR A 273 -10.28 2.08 28.86
C THR A 273 -9.93 1.96 27.38
N LEU A 274 -9.76 0.73 26.90
CA LEU A 274 -9.47 0.40 25.51
C LEU A 274 -10.69 -0.23 24.84
N SER A 275 -10.92 0.12 23.58
CA SER A 275 -11.97 -0.45 22.75
C SER A 275 -11.44 -0.81 21.37
N ILE A 276 -11.97 -1.91 20.82
CA ILE A 276 -11.66 -2.37 19.47
C ILE A 276 -12.98 -2.54 18.73
N VAL A 277 -13.15 -1.82 17.63
CA VAL A 277 -14.33 -1.94 16.76
C VAL A 277 -13.91 -1.90 15.29
N LYS A 278 -14.83 -2.27 14.39
CA LYS A 278 -14.62 -2.01 12.96
C LYS A 278 -14.81 -0.54 12.67
N ALA A 279 -13.88 0.03 11.92
CA ALA A 279 -13.99 1.36 11.38
C ALA A 279 -15.07 1.40 10.28
N ASP A 280 -15.45 2.62 9.91
CA ASP A 280 -16.45 2.93 8.89
C ASP A 280 -15.89 2.96 7.46
N VAL A 281 -14.62 2.63 7.29
CA VAL A 281 -13.93 2.59 6.01
C VAL A 281 -13.22 1.27 5.79
N GLU A 282 -13.11 0.87 4.53
CA GLU A 282 -12.33 -0.29 4.11
C GLU A 282 -10.87 0.09 3.84
N GLY A 283 -9.96 -0.85 4.10
CA GLY A 283 -8.54 -0.66 3.80
C GLY A 283 -8.28 -0.59 2.30
N THR A 284 -7.37 0.31 1.90
CA THR A 284 -6.88 0.42 0.52
C THR A 284 -5.67 -0.48 0.24
N LEU A 285 -5.09 -1.09 1.28
CA LEU A 285 -3.83 -1.84 1.22
C LEU A 285 -4.00 -3.32 1.59
N HIS A 286 -3.45 -4.22 0.76
CA HIS A 286 -3.23 -5.68 0.90
C HIS A 286 -4.41 -6.58 1.29
N ARG A 287 -5.46 -6.08 1.96
CA ARG A 287 -6.65 -6.83 2.36
C ARG A 287 -7.92 -6.00 2.21
N ASP A 288 -8.87 -6.53 1.43
CA ASP A 288 -10.17 -5.91 1.19
C ASP A 288 -11.13 -6.20 2.35
N GLN A 289 -10.95 -5.48 3.46
CA GLN A 289 -11.80 -5.60 4.65
C GLN A 289 -11.95 -4.25 5.36
N PRO A 290 -13.00 -4.07 6.17
CA PRO A 290 -13.11 -2.93 7.07
C PRO A 290 -11.86 -2.80 7.94
N LEU A 291 -11.35 -1.58 8.08
CA LEU A 291 -10.27 -1.32 9.01
C LEU A 291 -10.71 -1.61 10.45
N ASP A 292 -9.76 -1.94 11.29
CA ASP A 292 -9.91 -2.04 12.73
C ASP A 292 -9.54 -0.71 13.37
N PHE A 293 -10.34 -0.31 14.34
CA PHE A 293 -10.10 0.86 15.18
C PHE A 293 -9.69 0.41 16.58
N ILE A 294 -8.59 0.96 17.09
CA ILE A 294 -8.18 0.84 18.48
C ILE A 294 -8.32 2.23 19.11
N GLY A 295 -9.26 2.36 20.05
CA GLY A 295 -9.51 3.57 20.82
C GLY A 295 -9.00 3.41 22.25
N VAL A 296 -8.18 4.33 22.73
CA VAL A 296 -7.71 4.37 24.13
C VAL A 296 -8.12 5.68 24.77
N ARG A 297 -9.04 5.60 25.74
CA ARG A 297 -9.52 6.76 26.47
C ARG A 297 -8.39 7.38 27.28
N ASN A 298 -8.18 8.68 27.10
CA ASN A 298 -7.22 9.46 27.87
C ASN A 298 -7.95 10.19 28.99
N THR A 299 -7.52 10.01 30.23
CA THR A 299 -8.12 10.62 31.43
C THR A 299 -7.08 11.31 32.30
N ASP A 300 -7.47 12.36 33.01
CA ASP A 300 -6.65 12.97 34.05
C ASP A 300 -6.60 12.13 35.34
N ALA A 301 -5.85 12.61 36.34
CA ALA A 301 -5.71 11.94 37.64
C ALA A 301 -7.02 11.88 38.45
N GLN A 302 -8.03 12.66 38.08
CA GLN A 302 -9.36 12.69 38.70
C GLN A 302 -10.36 11.80 37.93
N GLY A 303 -9.93 11.20 36.81
CA GLY A 303 -10.76 10.36 35.96
C GLY A 303 -11.60 11.13 34.95
N ASN A 304 -11.39 12.45 34.80
CA ASN A 304 -12.07 13.22 33.76
C ASN A 304 -11.48 12.87 32.40
N ILE A 305 -12.33 12.73 31.38
CA ILE A 305 -11.91 12.43 30.01
C ILE A 305 -11.26 13.67 29.42
N LEU A 306 -10.02 13.51 28.94
CA LEU A 306 -9.28 14.50 28.17
C LEU A 306 -9.45 14.29 26.66
N GLY A 307 -9.64 13.03 26.25
CA GLY A 307 -9.83 12.66 24.86
C GLY A 307 -9.74 11.16 24.60
N GLU A 308 -9.50 10.79 23.35
CA GLU A 308 -9.28 9.42 22.90
C GLU A 308 -8.13 9.35 21.88
N HIS A 309 -7.20 8.42 22.11
CA HIS A 309 -6.17 8.05 21.14
C HIS A 309 -6.76 7.04 20.15
N CYS A 310 -6.71 7.36 18.87
CA CYS A 310 -7.37 6.59 17.83
C CYS A 310 -6.34 6.06 16.83
N PHE A 311 -6.17 4.74 16.78
CA PHE A 311 -5.38 4.06 15.75
C PHE A 311 -6.30 3.34 14.77
N VAL A 312 -5.98 3.41 13.48
CA VAL A 312 -6.67 2.66 12.43
C VAL A 312 -5.68 1.81 11.67
N GLY A 313 -6.10 0.63 11.24
CA GLY A 313 -5.22 -0.34 10.60
C GLY A 313 -5.87 -1.70 10.51
N LEU A 314 -5.06 -2.75 10.47
CA LEU A 314 -5.55 -4.12 10.39
C LEU A 314 -4.80 -5.01 11.37
N PHE A 315 -5.52 -5.90 12.08
CA PHE A 315 -4.84 -6.97 12.82
C PHE A 315 -4.07 -7.89 11.87
N THR A 316 -2.90 -8.38 12.27
CA THR A 316 -2.13 -9.33 11.46
C THR A 316 -2.91 -10.64 11.31
N ARG A 317 -2.61 -11.42 10.25
CA ARG A 317 -3.24 -12.75 10.09
C ARG A 317 -2.98 -13.65 11.30
N ALA A 318 -1.78 -13.60 11.87
CA ALA A 318 -1.42 -14.34 13.08
C ALA A 318 -2.28 -13.95 14.29
N ALA A 319 -2.61 -12.67 14.44
CA ALA A 319 -3.52 -12.18 15.47
C ALA A 319 -4.94 -12.71 15.30
N THR A 320 -5.42 -12.90 14.06
CA THR A 320 -6.75 -13.46 13.81
C THR A 320 -6.84 -14.98 14.03
N SER A 321 -5.72 -15.70 13.99
CA SER A 321 -5.65 -17.15 14.22
C SER A 321 -5.30 -17.54 15.66
N THR A 322 -4.77 -16.61 16.45
CA THR A 322 -4.32 -16.87 17.82
C THR A 322 -5.37 -16.30 18.78
N PRO A 323 -6.08 -17.13 19.58
CA PRO A 323 -6.81 -16.61 20.73
C PRO A 323 -5.83 -15.81 21.59
N LEU A 324 -6.22 -14.62 22.07
CA LEU A 324 -5.52 -13.91 23.15
C LEU A 324 -5.50 -14.85 24.38
N ALA A 325 -4.52 -15.75 24.41
CA ALA A 325 -4.41 -16.77 25.42
C ALA A 325 -3.81 -16.11 26.66
N ARG A 326 -4.68 -15.90 27.65
CA ARG A 326 -4.33 -15.60 29.04
C ARG A 326 -3.17 -16.52 29.48
N GLN A 327 -1.96 -15.99 29.55
CA GLN A 327 -0.95 -16.56 30.43
C GLN A 327 -1.19 -15.94 31.81
N ARG A 328 -1.76 -16.77 32.68
CA ARG A 328 -1.82 -16.56 34.13
C ARG A 328 -0.43 -16.68 34.73
#